data_AF-A0A182NJ90-F1
#
_entry.id   AF-A0A182NJ90-F1
#
_cell.length_a   1.000
_cell.length_b   1.000
_cell.length_c   1.000
_cell.angle_alpha   90.00
_cell.angle_beta   90.00
_cell.angle_gamma   90.00
#
_symmetry.space_group_name_H-M   'P 1'
#
loop_
_entity.id
_entity.type
_entity.pdbx_description
1 polymer ?
#
loop_
_entity_poly.entity_id
_entity_poly.type
_entity_poly.pdbx_seq_one_letter_code
_entity_poly.pdbx_strand_id
1 'polypeptide(L)'
;MRVFFRISSSPQPPQYVYWQRNDRMINYDDSRRDITIETTPGPRTQSRLIIREPQINDSGNYTCSASNTEPASIYVFVSKARPVAV
;
A
#
# COMPACT_ATOMS: atom_id res chain seq x y z
N MET A 1 9.00 3.45 -4.34
CA MET A 1 8.67 2.34 -3.40
C MET A 1 7.42 1.61 -3.86
N ARG A 2 7.34 0.28 -3.64
CA ARG A 2 6.20 -0.55 -4.04
C ARG A 2 5.84 -1.54 -2.92
N VAL A 3 4.58 -1.56 -2.50
CA VAL A 3 4.04 -2.50 -1.52
C VAL A 3 2.96 -3.35 -2.19
N PHE A 4 2.98 -4.66 -1.95
CA PHE A 4 2.04 -5.59 -2.55
C PHE A 4 1.19 -6.25 -1.48
N PHE A 5 -0.12 -6.27 -1.69
CA PHE A 5 -1.07 -7.09 -0.97
C PHE A 5 -1.62 -8.16 -1.92
N ARG A 6 -1.65 -9.41 -1.47
CA ARG A 6 -2.09 -10.54 -2.28
C ARG A 6 -3.07 -11.39 -1.48
N ILE A 7 -4.23 -11.62 -2.06
CA ILE A 7 -5.26 -12.50 -1.52
C ILE A 7 -5.20 -13.79 -2.34
N SER A 8 -4.90 -14.92 -1.71
CA SER A 8 -4.70 -16.21 -2.39
C SER A 8 -5.78 -17.27 -2.09
N SER A 9 -6.71 -17.01 -1.17
CA SER A 9 -7.67 -18.01 -0.67
C SER A 9 -9.08 -17.45 -0.43
N SER A 10 -9.53 -16.51 -1.27
CA SER A 10 -10.90 -16.00 -1.17
C SER A 10 -11.86 -16.77 -2.09
N PRO A 11 -13.03 -17.25 -1.61
CA PRO A 11 -14.02 -17.92 -2.44
C PRO A 11 -14.53 -17.06 -3.60
N GLN A 12 -14.54 -15.74 -3.41
CA GLN A 12 -15.01 -14.75 -4.38
C GLN A 12 -14.05 -13.55 -4.38
N PRO A 13 -13.84 -12.85 -5.51
CA PRO A 13 -13.07 -11.61 -5.52
C PRO A 13 -13.68 -10.58 -4.54
N PRO A 14 -12.87 -9.81 -3.79
CA PRO A 14 -13.39 -8.75 -2.94
C PRO A 14 -14.10 -7.68 -3.77
N GLN A 15 -15.17 -7.11 -3.23
CA GLN A 15 -15.90 -6.01 -3.87
C GLN A 15 -15.11 -4.69 -3.83
N TYR A 16 -14.28 -4.51 -2.80
CA TYR A 16 -13.40 -3.36 -2.64
C TYR A 16 -12.11 -3.74 -1.93
N VAL A 17 -11.05 -2.98 -2.22
CA VAL A 17 -9.75 -3.05 -1.56
C VAL A 17 -9.31 -1.64 -1.23
N TYR A 18 -8.91 -1.38 0.02
CA TYR A 18 -8.42 -0.09 0.44
C TYR A 18 -7.13 -0.16 1.25
N TRP A 19 -6.33 0.89 1.10
CA TRP A 19 -5.06 1.11 1.76
C TRP A 19 -5.19 2.28 2.74
N GLN A 20 -4.57 2.11 3.89
CA GLN A 20 -4.43 3.13 4.91
C GLN A 20 -2.98 3.21 5.42
N ARG A 21 -2.54 4.41 5.78
CA ARG A 21 -1.25 4.68 6.43
C ARG A 21 -1.49 5.38 7.76
N ASN A 22 -1.08 4.77 8.87
CA ASN A 22 -1.29 5.30 10.23
C ASN A 22 -2.73 5.78 10.44
N ASP A 23 -3.70 4.91 10.13
CA ASP A 23 -5.15 5.15 10.25
C ASP A 23 -5.75 6.20 9.30
N ARG A 24 -4.96 6.76 8.38
CA ARG A 24 -5.46 7.63 7.29
C ARG A 24 -5.60 6.85 5.99
N MET A 25 -6.77 6.89 5.38
CA MET A 25 -7.05 6.27 4.09
C MET A 25 -6.25 6.95 2.97
N ILE A 26 -5.62 6.17 2.09
CA ILE A 26 -4.77 6.64 0.98
C ILE A 26 -5.51 6.60 -0.36
N ASN A 27 -6.49 5.69 -0.52
CA ASN A 27 -7.19 5.42 -1.78
C ASN A 27 -7.81 6.63 -2.49
N TYR A 28 -8.06 7.72 -1.77
CA TYR A 28 -8.76 8.90 -2.27
C TYR A 28 -8.02 10.20 -1.92
N ASP A 29 -6.74 10.10 -1.56
CA ASP A 29 -5.93 11.26 -1.18
C ASP A 29 -5.32 11.93 -2.43
N ASP A 30 -6.07 12.85 -3.03
CA ASP A 30 -5.64 13.60 -4.21
C ASP A 30 -4.48 14.58 -3.96
N SER A 31 -4.05 14.76 -2.70
CA SER A 31 -2.95 15.67 -2.37
C SER A 31 -1.58 15.17 -2.83
N ARG A 32 -1.43 13.86 -3.09
CA ARG A 32 -0.15 13.20 -3.46
C ARG A 32 -0.24 12.53 -4.82
N ARG A 33 0.08 13.29 -5.87
CA ARG A 33 0.09 12.82 -7.28
C ARG A 33 1.14 11.74 -7.59
N ASP A 34 2.10 11.54 -6.69
CA ASP A 34 3.16 10.53 -6.80
C ASP A 34 2.73 9.15 -6.28
N ILE A 35 1.55 9.05 -5.65
CA ILE A 35 0.99 7.80 -5.15
C ILE A 35 0.03 7.23 -6.20
N THR A 36 0.12 5.93 -6.45
CA THR A 36 -0.79 5.20 -7.33
C THR A 36 -1.15 3.87 -6.71
N ILE A 37 -2.43 3.51 -6.74
CA ILE A 37 -2.92 2.21 -6.29
C ILE A 37 -3.46 1.46 -7.51
N GLU A 38 -2.93 0.27 -7.74
CA GLU A 38 -3.35 -0.63 -8.80
C GLU A 38 -3.97 -1.87 -8.16
N THR A 39 -5.21 -2.19 -8.49
CA THR A 39 -5.88 -3.40 -7.99
C THR A 39 -6.33 -4.25 -9.16
N THR A 40 -5.85 -5.49 -9.21
CA THR A 40 -6.23 -6.50 -10.19
C THR A 40 -7.13 -7.52 -9.51
N PRO A 41 -8.46 -7.47 -9.73
CA PRO A 41 -9.39 -8.43 -9.16
C PRO A 41 -9.27 -9.80 -9.82
N GLY A 42 -9.65 -10.84 -9.09
CA GLY A 42 -9.70 -12.22 -9.59
C GLY A 42 -9.61 -13.25 -8.46
N PRO A 43 -9.52 -14.56 -8.79
CA PRO A 43 -9.34 -15.62 -7.80
C PRO A 43 -8.10 -15.41 -6.92
N ARG A 44 -7.10 -14.71 -7.47
CA ARG A 44 -5.95 -14.19 -6.75
C ARG A 44 -5.92 -12.67 -6.89
N THR A 45 -6.69 -11.98 -6.05
CA THR A 45 -6.73 -10.52 -6.09
C THR A 45 -5.40 -9.96 -5.62
N GLN A 46 -4.84 -9.03 -6.38
CA GLN A 46 -3.60 -8.36 -6.07
C GLN A 46 -3.82 -6.85 -6.05
N SER A 47 -3.44 -6.20 -4.96
CA SER A 47 -3.42 -4.76 -4.87
C SER A 47 -2.01 -4.26 -4.62
N ARG A 48 -1.65 -3.14 -5.23
CA ARG A 48 -0.31 -2.60 -5.21
C ARG A 48 -0.36 -1.11 -4.92
N LEU A 49 0.32 -0.72 -3.86
CA LEU A 49 0.60 0.68 -3.55
C LEU A 49 1.97 1.05 -4.14
N ILE A 50 2.01 2.11 -4.95
CA ILE A 50 3.21 2.63 -5.59
C ILE A 50 3.38 4.08 -5.12
N ILE A 51 4.56 4.40 -4.58
CA ILE A 51 4.99 5.77 -4.26
C ILE A 51 6.20 6.06 -5.14
N ARG A 52 6.07 6.97 -6.12
CA ARG A 52 7.14 7.24 -7.10
C ARG A 52 8.31 7.99 -6.47
N GLU A 53 8.02 8.99 -5.64
CA GLU A 53 9.02 9.86 -5.00
C GLU A 53 8.96 9.75 -3.46
N PRO A 54 9.38 8.60 -2.89
CA PRO A 54 9.24 8.36 -1.45
C PRO A 54 10.02 9.39 -0.62
N GLN A 55 9.32 10.01 0.32
CA GLN A 55 9.85 10.97 1.28
C GLN A 55 9.93 10.34 2.68
N ILE A 56 10.71 10.95 3.59
CA ILE A 56 10.83 10.47 4.98
C ILE A 56 9.44 10.39 5.66
N ASN A 57 8.55 11.34 5.35
CA ASN A 57 7.18 11.37 5.87
C ASN A 57 6.26 10.27 5.31
N ASP A 58 6.74 9.49 4.34
CA ASP A 58 6.06 8.29 3.87
C ASP A 58 6.34 7.06 4.75
N SER A 59 7.14 7.20 5.80
CA SER A 59 7.27 6.17 6.82
C SER A 59 5.95 5.98 7.57
N GLY A 60 5.63 4.73 7.90
CA GLY A 60 4.43 4.41 8.67
C GLY A 60 3.96 2.98 8.52
N ASN A 61 2.88 2.67 9.23
CA ASN A 61 2.18 1.39 9.12
C ASN A 61 1.17 1.44 7.97
N TYR A 62 1.45 0.69 6.92
CA TYR A 62 0.60 0.53 5.76
C TYR A 62 -0.27 -0.71 5.96
N THR A 63 -1.58 -0.52 6.02
CA THR A 63 -2.54 -1.61 6.13
C THR A 63 -3.36 -1.68 4.86
N CYS A 64 -3.55 -2.89 4.35
CA CYS A 64 -4.45 -3.18 3.24
C CYS A 64 -5.58 -4.06 3.75
N SER A 65 -6.80 -3.68 3.40
CA SER A 65 -8.03 -4.34 3.82
C SER A 65 -8.94 -4.58 2.62
N ALA A 66 -9.66 -5.69 2.64
CA ALA A 66 -10.62 -6.05 1.61
C ALA A 66 -11.92 -6.58 2.24
N SER A 67 -13.03 -6.50 1.50
CA SER A 67 -14.37 -6.82 2.02
C SER A 67 -14.55 -8.23 2.59
N ASN A 68 -13.71 -9.19 2.21
CA ASN A 68 -13.85 -10.61 2.55
C ASN A 68 -12.55 -11.26 3.05
N THR A 69 -11.61 -10.45 3.53
CA THR A 69 -10.36 -10.95 4.11
C THR A 69 -9.99 -10.16 5.35
N GLU A 70 -9.22 -10.77 6.25
CA GLU A 70 -8.60 -10.01 7.34
C GLU A 70 -7.61 -8.97 6.78
N PRO A 71 -7.47 -7.81 7.44
CA PRO A 71 -6.47 -6.82 7.09
C PRO A 71 -5.04 -7.37 7.24
N ALA A 72 -4.13 -6.93 6.38
CA ALA A 72 -2.71 -7.16 6.56
C ALA A 72 -1.95 -5.85 6.64
N SER A 73 -1.00 -5.78 7.56
CA SER A 73 -0.24 -4.57 7.87
C SER A 73 1.25 -4.78 7.68
N ILE A 74 1.95 -3.74 7.22
CA ILE A 74 3.41 -3.70 7.10
C ILE A 74 3.91 -2.32 7.52
N TYR A 75 4.92 -2.31 8.38
CA TYR A 75 5.62 -1.08 8.72
C TYR A 75 6.72 -0.78 7.69
N VAL A 76 6.73 0.43 7.16
CA VAL A 76 7.73 0.92 6.21
C VAL A 76 8.49 2.07 6.85
N PHE A 77 9.81 2.03 6.75
CA PHE A 77 10.70 3.11 7.15
C PHE A 77 11.44 3.67 5.93
N VAL A 78 11.39 4.99 5.75
CA VAL A 78 12.06 5.72 4.66
C VAL A 78 13.10 6.67 5.26
N SER A 79 14.36 6.50 4.86
CA SER A 79 15.47 7.35 5.28
C SER A 79 16.24 7.87 4.08
N LYS A 80 16.82 9.07 4.20
CA LYS A 80 17.82 9.55 3.25
C LYS A 80 19.06 8.68 3.35
N ALA A 81 19.65 8.32 2.22
CA ALA A 81 21.00 7.79 2.21
C ALA A 81 21.94 8.84 2.79
N ARG A 82 22.75 8.48 3.79
CA ARG A 82 23.92 9.29 4.13
C ARG A 82 24.99 9.00 3.08
N PRO A 83 25.48 10.00 2.34
CA PRO A 83 26.71 9.83 1.57
C PRO A 83 27.81 9.46 2.57
N VAL A 84 28.49 8.34 2.35
CA VAL A 84 29.77 8.09 3.01
C VAL A 84 30.75 9.04 2.33
N ALA A 85 31.31 9.99 3.09
CA ALA A 85 32.40 10.81 2.59
C ALA A 85 33.58 9.89 2.27
N VAL A 86 33.99 9.85 1.00
CA VAL A 86 35.19 9.16 0.52
C VAL A 86 36.39 10.07 0.65
#